data_AF-A0A9D6NW81-F1
#
_entry.id   AF-A0A9D6NW81-F1
#
_cell.length_a   1.000
_cell.length_b   1.000
_cell.length_c   1.000
_cell.angle_alpha   90.00
_cell.angle_beta   90.00
_cell.angle_gamma   90.00
#
_symmetry.space_group_name_H-M   'P 1'
#
loop_
_entity.id
_entity.type
_entity.pdbx_description
1 polymer ?
#
loop_
_entity_poly.entity_id
_entity_poly.type
_entity_poly.pdbx_seq_one_letter_code
_entity_poly.pdbx_strand_id
1 'polypeptide(L)'
;MLIFLSGYYPTFTFPPLKSSQVRANTQEEKGEVVALSFPKPLVLPHPGYLSAKFYRWHPGVDIATGLGMPIHPITEGIIEDTGFGFWGYGNNVLISHANGFKSFYAHMGKIYVKKGQTVRSEDTLGEVGMTGHTSGPHTHLEITHNGNYIDPTTILPEIPTMPKIIVKK
;
A
#
# COMPACT_ATOMS: atom_id res chain seq x y z
N MET A 1 -52.59 14.90 -35.17
CA MET A 1 -51.42 15.78 -35.00
C MET A 1 -50.47 15.10 -34.02
N LEU A 2 -49.50 14.34 -34.55
CA LEU A 2 -48.32 13.86 -33.82
C LEU A 2 -47.17 13.90 -34.83
N ILE A 3 -46.16 14.72 -34.54
CA ILE A 3 -45.02 15.00 -35.41
C ILE A 3 -43.88 14.09 -34.94
N PHE A 4 -43.44 13.16 -35.78
CA PHE A 4 -42.22 12.39 -35.53
C PHE A 4 -41.01 13.20 -36.00
N LEU A 5 -40.22 13.74 -35.07
CA LEU A 5 -38.87 14.22 -35.37
C LEU A 5 -37.90 13.04 -35.35
N SER A 6 -37.26 12.82 -36.49
CA SER A 6 -36.02 12.06 -36.62
C SER A 6 -34.84 12.86 -36.07
N GLY A 7 -33.85 12.19 -35.46
CA GLY A 7 -32.56 12.83 -35.20
C GLY A 7 -31.65 12.14 -34.19
N TYR A 8 -30.53 11.63 -34.72
CA TYR A 8 -29.20 11.57 -34.11
C TYR A 8 -28.86 10.48 -33.07
N TYR A 9 -28.26 9.39 -33.56
CA TYR A 9 -27.31 8.57 -32.80
C TYR A 9 -25.92 8.79 -33.42
N PRO A 10 -24.91 9.30 -32.69
CA PRO A 10 -23.55 9.38 -33.23
C PRO A 10 -22.94 7.97 -33.28
N THR A 11 -22.74 7.44 -34.48
CA THR A 11 -21.89 6.26 -34.72
C THR A 11 -20.43 6.70 -34.65
N PHE A 12 -19.72 6.29 -33.59
CA PHE A 12 -18.29 6.51 -33.45
C PHE A 12 -17.55 5.45 -34.27
N THR A 13 -17.25 5.75 -35.54
CA THR A 13 -16.47 4.88 -36.42
C THR A 13 -14.98 5.16 -36.20
N PHE A 14 -14.27 4.20 -35.61
CA PHE A 14 -12.81 4.24 -35.56
C PHE A 14 -12.23 3.92 -36.95
N PRO A 15 -11.35 4.77 -37.52
CA PRO A 15 -10.65 4.42 -38.76
C PRO A 15 -9.64 3.28 -38.50
N PRO A 16 -9.37 2.41 -39.50
CA PRO A 16 -8.39 1.35 -39.34
C PRO A 16 -6.97 1.93 -39.26
N LEU A 17 -6.24 1.57 -38.20
CA LEU A 17 -4.83 1.90 -38.05
C LEU A 17 -4.02 1.21 -39.16
N LYS A 18 -3.42 2.04 -40.03
CA LYS A 18 -2.54 1.61 -41.11
C LYS A 18 -1.23 1.10 -40.49
N SER A 19 -0.92 -0.18 -40.71
CA SER A 19 0.38 -0.77 -40.41
C SER A 19 1.47 -0.02 -41.19
N SER A 20 2.28 0.78 -40.48
CA SER A 20 3.53 1.29 -41.01
C SER A 20 4.69 0.58 -40.30
N GLN A 21 5.37 -0.28 -41.05
CA GLN A 21 6.70 -0.78 -40.74
C GLN A 21 7.65 0.42 -40.55
N VAL A 22 7.88 0.82 -39.30
CA VAL A 22 8.97 1.74 -38.96
C VAL A 22 10.13 0.89 -38.49
N ARG A 23 11.13 0.77 -39.38
CA ARG A 23 12.46 0.25 -39.07
C ARG A 23 12.96 0.92 -37.79
N ALA A 24 13.29 0.10 -36.79
CA ALA A 24 14.04 0.53 -35.63
C ALA A 24 15.44 0.99 -36.08
N ASN A 25 15.62 2.29 -36.26
CA ASN A 25 16.92 2.91 -36.14
C ASN A 25 17.19 3.06 -34.64
N THR A 26 17.96 2.13 -34.09
CA THR A 26 18.53 2.25 -32.73
C THR A 26 19.55 3.38 -32.76
N GLN A 27 19.12 4.57 -32.34
CA GLN A 27 20.00 5.61 -31.82
C GLN A 27 19.82 5.57 -30.31
N GLU A 28 20.92 5.29 -29.61
CA GLU A 28 21.05 5.27 -28.17
C GLU A 28 20.79 6.67 -27.59
N GLU A 29 19.53 7.01 -27.35
CA GLU A 29 19.21 8.02 -26.35
C GLU A 29 19.18 7.32 -24.99
N LYS A 30 20.11 7.70 -24.11
CA LYS A 30 20.20 7.26 -22.70
C LYS A 30 19.00 7.78 -21.91
N GLY A 31 17.81 7.28 -22.25
CA GLY A 31 16.59 7.44 -21.49
C GLY A 31 16.68 6.55 -20.26
N GLU A 32 16.71 7.20 -19.10
CA GLU A 32 16.39 6.60 -17.82
C GLU A 32 15.03 5.89 -17.95
N VAL A 33 15.07 4.57 -18.09
CA VAL A 33 13.92 3.74 -17.77
C VAL A 33 13.64 4.02 -16.30
N VAL A 34 12.67 4.90 -16.01
CA VAL A 34 12.19 5.14 -14.65
C VAL A 34 11.58 3.82 -14.21
N ALA A 35 12.42 2.92 -13.70
CA ALA A 35 12.01 1.70 -13.08
C ALA A 35 11.01 2.13 -12.00
N LEU A 36 9.77 1.66 -12.13
CA LEU A 36 8.72 1.77 -11.12
C LEU A 36 9.26 1.15 -9.83
N SER A 37 10.05 1.92 -9.10
CA SER A 37 10.75 1.52 -7.92
C SER A 37 10.07 2.23 -6.77
N PHE A 38 9.66 1.43 -5.80
CA PHE A 38 9.14 1.94 -4.54
C PHE A 38 10.20 2.89 -3.94
N PRO A 39 9.81 4.05 -3.38
CA PRO A 39 10.78 4.98 -2.83
C PRO A 39 11.60 4.31 -1.74
N LYS A 40 12.92 4.24 -1.96
CA LYS A 40 13.91 3.67 -1.03
C LYS A 40 14.53 4.77 -0.17
N PRO A 41 14.90 4.49 1.09
CA PRO A 41 14.92 3.18 1.74
C PRO A 41 13.54 2.74 2.25
N LEU A 42 13.22 1.44 2.10
CA LEU A 42 12.12 0.83 2.84
C LEU A 42 12.61 0.34 4.19
N VAL A 43 11.89 0.69 5.24
CA VAL A 43 12.11 0.21 6.60
C VAL A 43 10.90 -0.58 7.08
N LEU A 44 11.11 -1.46 8.06
CA LEU A 44 9.99 -2.07 8.77
C LEU A 44 9.34 -1.02 9.68
N PRO A 45 8.01 -1.07 9.87
CA PRO A 45 7.33 -0.10 10.74
C PRO A 45 7.76 -0.20 12.21
N HIS A 46 8.20 -1.38 12.64
CA HIS A 46 8.78 -1.65 13.95
C HIS A 46 9.52 -3.00 13.92
N PRO A 47 10.42 -3.30 14.87
CA PRO A 47 10.91 -4.65 15.07
C PRO A 47 9.76 -5.58 15.50
N GLY A 48 9.74 -6.80 14.97
CA GLY A 48 8.68 -7.76 15.24
C GLY A 48 8.80 -9.02 14.41
N TYR A 49 7.76 -9.85 14.47
CA TYR A 49 7.69 -11.10 13.72
C TYR A 49 6.46 -11.14 12.83
N LEU A 50 6.60 -11.77 11.67
CA LEU A 50 5.49 -12.03 10.77
C LEU A 50 4.53 -13.05 11.42
N SER A 51 3.32 -12.58 11.75
CA SER A 51 2.27 -13.37 12.41
C SER A 51 1.19 -13.83 11.42
N ALA A 52 0.86 -13.01 10.43
CA ALA A 52 0.00 -13.37 9.31
C ALA A 52 0.58 -12.88 7.99
N LYS A 53 0.35 -13.68 6.94
CA LYS A 53 0.86 -13.42 5.58
C LYS A 53 -0.21 -12.80 4.70
N PHE A 54 0.22 -12.24 3.57
CA PHE A 54 -0.66 -11.79 2.51
C PHE A 54 -1.35 -12.98 1.83
N TYR A 55 -2.68 -12.90 1.68
CA TYR A 55 -3.47 -13.79 0.83
C TYR A 55 -4.84 -13.17 0.52
N ARG A 56 -5.67 -13.84 -0.28
CA ARG A 56 -6.93 -13.30 -0.81
C ARG A 56 -7.90 -12.72 0.23
N TRP A 57 -7.90 -13.22 1.48
CA TRP A 57 -8.79 -12.74 2.54
C TRP A 57 -8.06 -11.95 3.63
N HIS A 58 -6.79 -11.63 3.39
CA HIS A 58 -5.94 -10.82 4.26
C HIS A 58 -5.01 -9.99 3.36
N PRO A 59 -5.47 -8.83 2.86
CA PRO A 59 -4.79 -8.05 1.83
C PRO A 59 -3.59 -7.25 2.37
N GLY A 60 -2.91 -7.78 3.38
CA GLY A 60 -1.76 -7.20 4.04
C GLY A 60 -0.93 -8.24 4.79
N VAL A 61 -0.04 -7.77 5.66
CA VAL A 61 0.73 -8.60 6.59
C VAL A 61 0.53 -8.10 8.01
N ASP A 62 0.55 -9.04 8.95
CA ASP A 62 0.49 -8.70 10.38
C ASP A 62 1.87 -8.88 11.00
N ILE A 63 2.43 -7.79 11.49
CA ILE A 63 3.73 -7.78 12.17
C ILE A 63 3.46 -7.69 13.67
N ALA A 64 3.64 -8.80 14.38
CA ALA A 64 3.43 -8.88 15.82
C ALA A 64 4.60 -8.22 16.57
N THR A 65 4.27 -7.44 17.60
CA THR A 65 5.24 -6.79 18.49
C THR A 65 4.58 -6.46 19.84
N GLY A 66 5.24 -5.68 20.69
CA GLY A 66 4.69 -5.23 21.97
C GLY A 66 3.64 -4.11 21.82
N LEU A 67 2.64 -4.09 22.70
CA LEU A 67 1.69 -2.99 22.83
C LEU A 67 2.45 -1.68 23.15
N GLY A 68 2.06 -0.56 22.51
CA GLY A 68 2.67 0.75 22.71
C GLY A 68 3.98 0.96 21.94
N MET A 69 4.45 -0.02 21.16
CA MET A 69 5.65 0.13 20.32
C MET A 69 5.41 1.23 19.27
N PRO A 70 6.37 2.16 19.02
CA PRO A 70 6.21 3.15 17.97
C PRO A 70 6.08 2.50 16.59
N ILE A 71 5.18 3.04 15.77
CA ILE A 71 4.98 2.66 14.38
C ILE A 71 5.59 3.76 13.51
N HIS A 72 6.53 3.39 12.66
CA HIS A 72 7.17 4.25 11.67
C HIS A 72 6.60 3.98 10.26
N PRO A 73 6.57 4.98 9.36
CA PRO A 73 6.19 4.74 8.00
C PRO A 73 7.29 3.98 7.26
N ILE A 74 6.89 3.05 6.39
CA ILE A 74 7.84 2.23 5.62
C ILE A 74 8.73 3.05 4.70
N THR A 75 8.27 4.24 4.30
CA THR A 75 8.99 5.21 3.46
C THR A 75 8.34 6.58 3.62
N GLU A 76 8.98 7.62 3.09
CA GLU A 76 8.45 8.98 3.13
C GLU A 76 7.16 9.15 2.31
N GLY A 77 6.28 10.03 2.75
CA GLY A 77 5.00 10.26 2.09
C GLY A 77 4.17 11.35 2.75
N ILE A 78 2.92 11.43 2.32
CA ILE A 78 1.93 12.37 2.85
C ILE A 78 0.79 11.57 3.44
N ILE A 79 0.38 11.91 4.67
CA ILE A 79 -0.77 11.28 5.32
C ILE A 79 -2.03 11.66 4.53
N GLU A 80 -2.58 10.68 3.82
CA GLU A 80 -3.79 10.85 3.02
C GLU A 80 -5.04 10.84 3.90
N ASP A 81 -5.05 9.97 4.92
CA ASP A 81 -6.15 9.90 5.87
C ASP A 81 -5.72 9.32 7.22
N THR A 82 -6.48 9.66 8.27
CA THR A 82 -6.34 9.11 9.62
C THR A 82 -7.73 8.92 10.20
N GLY A 83 -8.02 7.78 10.81
CA GLY A 83 -9.35 7.58 11.38
C GLY A 83 -9.54 6.28 12.12
N PHE A 84 -10.80 6.01 12.47
CA PHE A 84 -11.23 4.73 13.00
C PHE A 84 -12.01 3.99 11.91
N GLY A 85 -11.44 2.91 11.42
CA GLY A 85 -11.96 2.12 10.31
C GLY A 85 -13.06 1.19 10.78
N PHE A 86 -14.15 1.17 10.02
CA PHE A 86 -15.18 0.14 10.14
C PHE A 86 -14.62 -1.22 9.69
N TRP A 87 -15.32 -2.32 10.02
CA TRP A 87 -14.96 -3.69 9.61
C TRP A 87 -13.74 -4.32 10.30
N GLY A 88 -13.26 -3.72 11.38
CA GLY A 88 -12.25 -4.34 12.24
C GLY A 88 -10.85 -3.74 12.14
N TYR A 89 -10.60 -2.75 11.27
CA TYR A 89 -9.30 -2.09 11.19
C TYR A 89 -8.95 -1.26 12.43
N GLY A 90 -9.94 -0.75 13.17
CA GLY A 90 -9.69 0.10 14.33
C GLY A 90 -9.02 1.42 13.92
N ASN A 91 -8.17 1.96 14.80
CA ASN A 91 -7.40 3.16 14.47
C ASN A 91 -6.43 2.85 13.32
N ASN A 92 -6.46 3.69 12.29
CA ASN A 92 -5.66 3.51 11.10
C ASN A 92 -5.14 4.81 10.52
N VAL A 93 -4.09 4.66 9.71
CA VAL A 93 -3.41 5.72 8.97
C VAL A 93 -3.18 5.24 7.54
N LEU A 94 -3.58 6.05 6.57
CA LEU A 94 -3.29 5.85 5.15
C LEU A 94 -2.25 6.87 4.70
N ILE A 95 -1.18 6.41 4.06
CA ILE A 95 -0.09 7.24 3.56
C ILE A 95 0.01 7.08 2.06
N SER A 96 0.02 8.21 1.35
CA SER A 96 0.32 8.26 -0.07
C SER A 96 1.81 8.52 -0.28
N HIS A 97 2.43 7.70 -1.13
CA HIS A 97 3.84 7.77 -1.49
C HIS A 97 4.00 8.17 -2.96
N ALA A 98 5.24 8.39 -3.38
CA ALA A 98 5.58 8.60 -4.78
C ALA A 98 5.18 7.39 -5.65
N ASN A 99 5.08 7.61 -6.96
CA ASN A 99 4.81 6.56 -7.96
C ASN A 99 3.47 5.81 -7.78
N GLY A 100 2.48 6.42 -7.11
CA GLY A 100 1.14 5.84 -6.96
C GLY A 100 1.04 4.71 -5.92
N PHE A 101 2.06 4.57 -5.08
CA PHE A 101 2.03 3.65 -3.95
C PHE A 101 1.29 4.25 -2.76
N LYS A 102 0.61 3.41 -1.99
CA LYS A 102 0.04 3.76 -0.70
C LYS A 102 0.35 2.67 0.33
N SER A 103 0.61 3.07 1.57
CA SER A 103 0.70 2.16 2.70
C SER A 103 -0.40 2.46 3.70
N PHE A 104 -1.01 1.40 4.24
CA PHE A 104 -2.10 1.49 5.19
C PHE A 104 -1.72 0.73 6.45
N TYR A 105 -1.85 1.39 7.60
CA TYR A 105 -1.50 0.88 8.93
C TYR A 105 -2.77 0.80 9.76
N ALA A 106 -3.06 -0.34 10.35
CA ALA A 106 -4.26 -0.55 11.15
C ALA A 106 -3.94 -1.15 12.54
N HIS A 107 -5.00 -1.29 13.36
CA HIS A 107 -4.96 -1.74 14.75
C HIS A 107 -4.14 -0.87 15.70
N MET A 108 -3.91 0.40 15.35
CA MET A 108 -3.09 1.32 16.15
C MET A 108 -3.73 1.59 17.52
N GLY A 109 -2.91 1.83 18.54
CA GLY A 109 -3.38 2.18 19.88
C GLY A 109 -3.77 3.65 19.92
N LYS A 110 -2.85 4.47 19.42
CA LYS A 110 -2.99 5.92 19.30
C LYS A 110 -2.32 6.40 18.02
N ILE A 111 -2.88 7.45 17.43
CA ILE A 111 -2.37 8.11 16.23
C ILE A 111 -1.75 9.46 16.66
N TYR A 112 -0.53 9.74 16.20
CA TYR A 112 0.20 10.98 16.50
C TYR A 112 0.23 11.97 15.32
N VAL A 113 -0.09 11.48 14.12
CA VAL A 113 -0.09 12.28 12.90
C VAL A 113 -1.50 12.72 12.50
N LYS A 114 -1.56 13.66 11.56
CA LYS A 114 -2.82 14.17 10.99
C LYS A 114 -2.79 14.18 9.48
N LYS A 115 -3.98 14.11 8.86
CA LYS A 115 -4.15 14.26 7.42
C LYS A 115 -3.43 15.51 6.86
N GLY A 116 -2.76 15.34 5.73
CA GLY A 116 -1.98 16.37 5.04
C GLY A 116 -0.57 16.57 5.58
N GLN A 117 -0.18 15.88 6.65
CA GLN A 117 1.19 15.94 7.18
C GLN A 117 2.15 15.17 6.27
N THR A 118 3.30 15.76 5.95
CA THR A 118 4.43 15.03 5.35
C THR A 118 5.15 14.26 6.44
N VAL A 119 5.48 13.00 6.17
CA VAL A 119 6.22 12.11 7.08
C VAL A 119 7.40 11.48 6.38
N ARG A 120 8.45 11.22 7.15
CA ARG A 120 9.68 10.53 6.73
C ARG A 120 9.81 9.21 7.49
N SER A 121 10.67 8.31 7.04
CA SER A 121 10.84 6.97 7.62
C SER A 121 11.26 6.97 9.10
N GLU A 122 11.85 8.06 9.59
CA GLU A 122 12.17 8.27 11.00
C GLU A 122 11.00 8.78 11.86
N ASP A 123 9.92 9.28 11.25
CA ASP A 123 8.79 9.85 11.98
C ASP A 123 7.95 8.76 12.65
N THR A 124 7.28 9.12 13.74
CA THR A 124 6.37 8.21 14.44
C THR A 124 4.93 8.52 14.06
N LEU A 125 4.24 7.56 13.43
CA LEU A 125 2.84 7.65 13.05
C LEU A 125 1.90 7.54 14.26
N GLY A 126 2.30 6.73 15.23
CA GLY A 126 1.49 6.30 16.35
C GLY A 126 2.15 5.16 17.09
N GLU A 127 1.33 4.40 17.80
CA GLU A 127 1.79 3.23 18.55
C GLU A 127 0.98 1.99 18.24
N VAL A 128 1.61 0.82 18.39
CA VAL A 128 0.96 -0.49 18.24
C VAL A 128 -0.12 -0.64 19.28
N GLY A 129 -1.30 -1.03 18.83
CA GLY A 129 -2.48 -1.17 19.66
C GLY A 129 -3.12 -2.53 19.54
N MET A 130 -4.37 -2.55 20.00
CA MET A 130 -5.27 -3.67 19.85
C MET A 130 -6.68 -3.17 19.50
N THR A 131 -6.78 -2.10 18.71
CA THR A 131 -8.08 -1.55 18.32
C THR A 131 -8.66 -2.30 17.12
N GLY A 132 -9.99 -2.40 17.05
CA GLY A 132 -10.66 -3.17 16.01
C GLY A 132 -10.70 -4.67 16.31
N HIS A 133 -10.67 -5.50 15.27
CA HIS A 133 -10.73 -6.96 15.38
C HIS A 133 -9.31 -7.53 15.34
N THR A 134 -8.76 -7.81 16.50
CA THR A 134 -7.40 -8.33 16.66
C THR A 134 -7.36 -9.43 17.72
N SER A 135 -6.44 -10.38 17.56
CA SER A 135 -6.18 -11.45 18.54
C SER A 135 -5.01 -11.13 19.49
N GLY A 136 -4.24 -10.08 19.22
CA GLY A 136 -3.06 -9.70 20.00
C GLY A 136 -2.36 -8.45 19.42
N PRO A 137 -1.40 -7.83 20.14
CA PRO A 137 -0.73 -6.62 19.65
C PRO A 137 0.06 -6.88 18.36
N HIS A 138 -0.32 -6.21 17.29
CA HIS A 138 0.35 -6.26 15.99
C HIS A 138 0.04 -5.01 15.17
N THR A 139 0.86 -4.74 14.15
CA THR A 139 0.54 -3.78 13.09
C THR A 139 0.08 -4.53 11.86
N HIS A 140 -1.13 -4.25 11.40
CA HIS A 140 -1.59 -4.70 10.09
C HIS A 140 -1.14 -3.69 9.04
N LEU A 141 -0.39 -4.16 8.04
CA LEU A 141 0.19 -3.35 6.98
C LEU A 141 -0.29 -3.83 5.62
N GLU A 142 -1.00 -2.96 4.90
CA GLU A 142 -1.36 -3.18 3.50
C GLU A 142 -0.57 -2.24 2.60
N ILE A 143 -0.23 -2.70 1.40
CA ILE A 143 0.41 -1.88 0.39
C ILE A 143 -0.38 -1.98 -0.91
N THR A 144 -0.69 -0.82 -1.50
CA THR A 144 -1.39 -0.74 -2.78
C THR A 144 -0.60 0.06 -3.78
N HIS A 145 -0.72 -0.29 -5.06
CA HIS A 145 -0.17 0.46 -6.18
C HIS A 145 -1.23 0.58 -7.26
N ASN A 146 -1.61 1.81 -7.60
CA ASN A 146 -2.65 2.10 -8.59
C ASN A 146 -3.96 1.31 -8.35
N GLY A 147 -4.34 1.15 -7.08
CA GLY A 147 -5.57 0.47 -6.66
C GLY A 147 -5.48 -1.05 -6.50
N ASN A 148 -4.34 -1.67 -6.80
CA ASN A 148 -4.14 -3.11 -6.61
C ASN A 148 -3.32 -3.38 -5.34
N TYR A 149 -3.75 -4.35 -4.54
CA TYR A 149 -2.99 -4.83 -3.38
C TYR A 149 -1.76 -5.60 -3.83
N ILE A 150 -0.63 -5.32 -3.18
CA ILE A 150 0.65 -5.98 -3.38
C ILE A 150 1.01 -6.68 -2.08
N ASP A 151 1.60 -7.88 -2.18
CA ASP A 151 2.18 -8.57 -1.03
C ASP A 151 3.34 -7.73 -0.44
N PRO A 152 3.20 -7.19 0.79
CA PRO A 152 4.23 -6.35 1.42
C PRO A 152 5.57 -7.07 1.59
N THR A 153 5.58 -8.40 1.70
CA THR A 153 6.82 -9.18 1.87
C THR A 153 7.72 -9.16 0.62
N THR A 154 7.19 -8.74 -0.53
CA THR A 154 7.95 -8.64 -1.79
C THR A 154 8.80 -7.37 -1.90
N ILE A 155 8.47 -6.34 -1.10
CA ILE A 155 9.12 -5.02 -1.17
C ILE A 155 9.80 -4.62 0.14
N LEU A 156 9.29 -5.10 1.28
CA LEU A 156 9.87 -4.81 2.59
C LEU A 156 11.19 -5.57 2.80
N PRO A 157 12.05 -5.07 3.70
CA PRO A 157 13.12 -5.88 4.27
C PRO A 157 12.59 -7.20 4.85
N GLU A 158 13.46 -8.19 4.98
CA GLU A 158 13.08 -9.50 5.55
C GLU A 158 12.45 -9.32 6.93
N ILE A 159 11.21 -9.79 7.07
CA ILE A 159 10.48 -9.80 8.34
C ILE A 159 10.81 -11.13 9.04
N PRO A 160 11.40 -11.10 10.25
CA PRO A 160 11.66 -12.32 11.01
C PRO A 160 10.38 -13.15 11.18
N THR A 161 10.47 -14.47 11.08
CA THR A 161 9.36 -15.36 11.44
C THR A 161 9.49 -15.80 12.88
N MET A 162 8.37 -16.05 13.56
CA MET A 162 8.38 -16.59 14.92
C MET A 162 9.25 -17.85 14.98
N PRO A 163 10.20 -17.93 15.93
CA PRO A 163 11.03 -19.12 16.06
C PRO A 163 10.14 -20.32 16.35
N LYS A 164 10.25 -21.36 15.52
CA LYS A 164 9.59 -22.64 15.78
C LYS A 164 10.19 -23.21 17.06
N ILE A 165 9.43 -23.24 18.15
CA ILE A 165 9.84 -23.94 19.37
C ILE A 165 9.83 -25.42 19.04
N ILE A 166 11.01 -25.96 18.72
CA ILE A 166 11.21 -27.40 18.61
C ILE A 166 11.28 -27.93 20.04
N VAL A 167 10.15 -28.40 20.55
CA VAL A 167 10.16 -29.22 21.76
C VAL A 167 10.81 -30.55 21.37
N LYS A 168 12.10 -30.71 21.71
CA LYS A 168 12.74 -32.02 21.65
C LYS A 168 12.01 -32.91 22.64
N LYS A 169 11.28 -33.90 22.12
CA LYS A 169 10.67 -34.97 22.92
C LYS A 169 11.75 -35.91 23.44
#